data_AF-A0A8U1BPA4-F1
#
_entry.id   AF-A0A8U1BPA4-F1
#
_cell.length_a   1.000
_cell.length_b   1.000
_cell.length_c   1.000
_cell.angle_alpha   90.00
_cell.angle_beta   90.00
_cell.angle_gamma   90.00
#
_symmetry.space_group_name_H-M   'P 1'
#
loop_
_entity.id
_entity.type
_entity.pdbx_description
1 polymer ?
#
loop_
_entity_poly.entity_id
_entity_poly.type
_entity_poly.pdbx_seq_one_letter_code
_entity_poly.pdbx_strand_id
1 'polypeptide(L)'
;MSPGDNPHVLLGRIRFLNKCIECFRKSEAVPECLCFVPKEVCYKICKDSSSNSTASSSTSTANSSVGKTLVSVWESPHQALHSKKLCKCNIEPKKGTCIRTTGEEYCNSHGLWVKINKDQLEEHRVGQECEEGWVLVCKHTEGGDRLVPVESPETLGRHQQLFGYDHKPCDRWEQVVDVESSLHIGSKPKVAERDEAAVQKLRYVPPTWTFEYDEDLVHYFYDHIGKEDENLGSVKQCVTSIDVSSCSEDPSGGAGCLTDGDTETYWESDGMQGQHWIRLHMKRGTVVNKLILTVDSTDDNYMPKRVTVFGGEGDNLKKLSDVTIDDNLIGEVCVLEDMTAHLPVIEVRIEECRDEGIDVRIRGLKIKSSCERDLGLNADVFQSPNLVRYPRLEGTLPDVLYRRALVIQRFISLLDSLLPHLVPAWDYSLATFNHIKSIKPFLLLSKRRSALITQCLKDSETSKPNFMPRLYINRRLAMEHRDNPSLDPTAKNAVFTQVYEGLKPSDKFEKILDYRWPARYEVLGNLILTEFLFLQVGHDISSPRVLDPCSVALLAWLSFWLPFVTGLTFVTGVNDILEQTDKVRRDRETLRQFMPPSSGPGSKANGLSPPTCTRTTVGSLSCPIASC
;
A
#
# COMPACT_ATOMS: atom_id res chain seq x y z
N MET A 1 -18.53 -17.25 -14.76
CA MET A 1 -17.75 -16.11 -15.27
C MET A 1 -17.58 -15.15 -14.12
N SER A 2 -16.35 -14.81 -13.76
CA SER A 2 -16.13 -13.80 -12.74
C SER A 2 -16.72 -12.47 -13.25
N PRO A 3 -17.16 -11.53 -12.39
CA PRO A 3 -17.59 -10.20 -12.84
C PRO A 3 -16.54 -9.46 -13.69
N GLY A 4 -15.26 -9.88 -13.64
CA GLY A 4 -14.17 -9.40 -14.49
C GLY A 4 -14.19 -9.91 -15.94
N ASP A 5 -14.95 -10.96 -16.26
CA ASP A 5 -14.97 -11.58 -17.60
C ASP A 5 -16.10 -11.06 -18.50
N ASN A 6 -16.97 -10.17 -17.99
CA ASN A 6 -18.04 -9.58 -18.81
C ASN A 6 -17.49 -8.35 -19.58
N PRO A 7 -17.41 -8.39 -20.93
CA PRO A 7 -16.83 -7.30 -21.72
C PRO A 7 -17.59 -5.98 -21.57
N HIS A 8 -18.91 -6.01 -21.31
CA HIS A 8 -19.70 -4.80 -21.11
C HIS A 8 -19.34 -4.10 -19.79
N VAL A 9 -19.06 -4.87 -18.75
CA VAL A 9 -18.63 -4.37 -17.43
C VAL A 9 -17.21 -3.84 -17.51
N LEU A 10 -16.30 -4.61 -18.12
CA LEU A 10 -14.91 -4.18 -18.32
C LEU A 10 -14.82 -2.86 -19.10
N LEU A 11 -15.49 -2.77 -20.27
CA LEU A 11 -15.50 -1.55 -21.08
C LEU A 11 -16.21 -0.39 -20.37
N GLY A 12 -17.26 -0.68 -19.59
CA GLY A 12 -17.93 0.31 -18.74
C GLY A 12 -16.98 0.93 -17.72
N ARG A 13 -16.29 0.07 -16.97
CA ARG A 13 -15.27 0.46 -15.99
C ARG A 13 -14.12 1.25 -16.59
N ILE A 14 -13.62 0.90 -17.79
CA ILE A 14 -12.57 1.67 -18.47
C ILE A 14 -13.05 3.08 -18.83
N ARG A 15 -14.27 3.22 -19.39
CA ARG A 15 -14.85 4.56 -19.67
C ARG A 15 -15.06 5.36 -18.39
N PHE A 16 -15.51 4.69 -17.33
CA PHE A 16 -15.71 5.29 -16.03
C PHE A 16 -14.40 5.79 -15.40
N LEU A 17 -13.35 4.98 -15.46
CA LEU A 17 -11.99 5.34 -15.02
C LEU A 17 -11.51 6.60 -15.74
N ASN A 18 -11.62 6.66 -17.07
CA ASN A 18 -11.24 7.84 -17.85
C ASN A 18 -12.04 9.09 -17.44
N LYS A 19 -13.33 8.95 -17.14
CA LYS A 19 -14.15 10.04 -16.63
C LYS A 19 -13.64 10.53 -15.26
N CYS A 20 -13.25 9.63 -14.37
CA CYS A 20 -12.67 9.99 -13.08
C CYS A 20 -11.33 10.71 -13.24
N ILE A 21 -10.46 10.23 -14.13
CA ILE A 21 -9.17 10.87 -14.47
C ILE A 21 -9.38 12.33 -14.88
N GLU A 22 -10.33 12.59 -15.78
CA GLU A 22 -10.64 13.96 -16.19
C GLU A 22 -11.20 14.82 -15.05
N CYS A 23 -12.00 14.25 -14.14
CA CYS A 23 -12.49 14.97 -12.97
C CYS A 23 -11.35 15.39 -12.04
N PHE A 24 -10.40 14.49 -11.75
CA PHE A 24 -9.22 14.84 -10.95
C PHE A 24 -8.38 15.93 -11.64
N ARG A 25 -8.10 15.78 -12.94
CA ARG A 25 -7.30 16.74 -13.71
C ARG A 25 -7.90 18.15 -13.74
N LYS A 26 -9.23 18.25 -13.73
CA LYS A 26 -9.95 19.53 -13.72
C LYS A 26 -10.33 20.00 -12.32
N SER A 27 -9.98 19.23 -11.29
CA SER A 27 -10.39 19.48 -9.89
C SER A 27 -11.91 19.59 -9.75
N GLU A 28 -12.64 18.76 -10.49
CA GLU A 28 -14.09 18.66 -10.46
C GLU A 28 -14.54 17.52 -9.55
N ALA A 29 -15.82 17.56 -9.13
CA ALA A 29 -16.43 16.48 -8.39
C ALA A 29 -16.48 15.20 -9.23
N VAL A 30 -15.92 14.12 -8.71
CA VAL A 30 -15.96 12.78 -9.33
C VAL A 30 -17.40 12.27 -9.47
N PRO A 31 -17.69 11.29 -10.35
CA PRO A 31 -19.05 10.75 -10.53
C PRO A 31 -19.71 10.22 -9.24
N GLU A 32 -21.04 10.34 -9.15
CA GLU A 32 -21.81 10.01 -7.94
C GLU A 32 -21.66 8.54 -7.53
N CYS A 33 -21.60 7.62 -8.49
CA CYS A 33 -21.42 6.20 -8.22
C CYS A 33 -20.09 5.86 -7.54
N LEU A 34 -19.00 6.59 -7.78
CA LEU A 34 -17.74 6.39 -7.04
C LEU A 34 -17.91 6.80 -5.56
N CYS A 35 -18.73 7.83 -5.33
CA CYS A 35 -19.06 8.37 -4.02
C CYS A 35 -20.31 7.74 -3.41
N PHE A 36 -20.83 6.63 -3.97
CA PHE A 36 -22.06 6.03 -3.50
C PHE A 36 -21.93 5.61 -2.03
N VAL A 37 -22.95 5.96 -1.25
CA VAL A 37 -23.13 5.60 0.15
C VAL A 37 -24.57 5.14 0.29
N PRO A 38 -24.84 3.89 0.73
CA PRO A 38 -26.20 3.43 0.91
C PRO A 38 -26.90 4.21 2.03
N LYS A 39 -28.18 4.51 1.84
CA LYS A 39 -29.02 5.23 2.82
C LYS A 39 -29.18 4.46 4.11
N GLU A 40 -29.26 3.13 4.03
CA GLU A 40 -29.42 2.27 5.18
C GLU A 40 -28.54 1.02 5.09
N VAL A 41 -27.86 0.71 6.19
CA VAL A 41 -27.16 -0.54 6.45
C VAL A 41 -27.61 -1.07 7.81
N CYS A 42 -28.04 -2.32 7.84
CA CYS A 42 -28.51 -2.97 9.06
C CYS A 42 -27.39 -3.80 9.68
N TYR A 43 -27.25 -3.75 11.00
CA TYR A 43 -26.22 -4.48 11.75
C TYR A 43 -26.82 -5.37 12.83
N LYS A 44 -26.19 -6.53 13.08
CA LYS A 44 -26.45 -7.39 14.25
C LYS A 44 -25.21 -7.50 15.12
N ILE A 45 -25.42 -7.63 16.42
CA ILE A 45 -24.33 -7.84 17.38
C ILE A 45 -23.87 -9.29 17.29
N CYS A 46 -22.58 -9.47 17.01
CA CYS A 46 -21.86 -10.73 17.12
C CYS A 46 -21.02 -10.66 18.40
N LYS A 47 -21.40 -11.47 19.40
CA LYS A 47 -20.68 -11.56 20.67
C LYS A 47 -19.42 -12.41 20.52
N ASP A 48 -18.33 -11.94 21.09
CA ASP A 48 -17.12 -12.74 21.23
C ASP A 48 -17.25 -13.65 22.46
N SER A 49 -17.38 -14.97 22.23
CA SER A 49 -17.56 -16.01 23.25
C SER A 49 -16.46 -16.08 24.32
N SER A 50 -15.35 -15.36 24.11
CA SER A 50 -14.19 -15.37 25.00
C SER A 50 -14.22 -14.33 26.15
N SER A 51 -15.15 -13.37 26.11
CA SER A 51 -15.27 -12.30 27.12
C SER A 51 -15.83 -12.75 28.49
N ASN A 52 -16.26 -14.00 28.63
CA ASN A 52 -16.76 -14.57 29.89
C ASN A 52 -15.67 -15.08 30.86
N SER A 53 -14.39 -14.93 30.53
CA SER A 53 -13.30 -15.59 31.29
C SER A 53 -12.51 -14.70 32.25
N THR A 54 -12.79 -13.39 32.37
CA THR A 54 -12.00 -12.45 33.18
C THR A 54 -12.77 -11.68 34.26
N ALA A 55 -13.89 -12.20 34.76
CA ALA A 55 -14.47 -11.72 36.02
C ALA A 55 -14.08 -12.65 37.18
N SER A 56 -12.89 -12.42 37.73
CA SER A 56 -12.43 -13.04 38.98
C SER A 56 -13.25 -12.55 40.17
N SER A 57 -13.87 -13.51 40.86
CA SER A 57 -14.09 -13.57 42.32
C SER A 57 -14.43 -12.27 43.06
N SER A 58 -15.73 -12.02 43.22
CA SER A 58 -16.25 -11.39 44.45
C SER A 58 -17.60 -12.02 44.80
N THR A 59 -17.62 -12.75 45.91
CA THR A 59 -18.81 -13.31 46.55
C THR A 59 -19.82 -12.23 46.92
N SER A 60 -21.00 -12.23 46.28
CA SER A 60 -22.26 -11.82 46.90
C SER A 60 -23.47 -12.23 46.04
N THR A 61 -24.24 -13.16 46.59
CA THR A 61 -25.70 -13.36 46.51
C THR A 61 -26.52 -12.70 45.39
N ALA A 62 -27.16 -13.56 44.59
CA ALA A 62 -28.49 -13.43 43.98
C ALA A 62 -28.81 -12.16 43.15
N ASN A 63 -28.67 -12.27 41.83
CA ASN A 63 -29.78 -12.16 40.88
C ASN A 63 -29.32 -12.52 39.45
N SER A 64 -30.03 -13.46 38.83
CA SER A 64 -29.85 -13.88 37.44
C SER A 64 -30.24 -12.74 36.49
N SER A 65 -29.28 -11.90 36.09
CA SER A 65 -29.43 -11.02 34.94
C SER A 65 -28.68 -11.64 33.76
N VAL A 66 -29.44 -12.22 32.82
CA VAL A 66 -28.93 -12.58 31.49
C VAL A 66 -28.33 -11.30 30.90
N GLY A 67 -27.02 -11.31 30.63
CA GLY A 67 -26.25 -10.11 30.28
C GLY A 67 -26.88 -9.31 29.13
N LYS A 68 -27.46 -8.16 29.48
CA LYS A 68 -28.02 -7.20 28.53
C LYS A 68 -26.89 -6.64 27.68
N THR A 69 -26.96 -6.85 26.37
CA THR A 69 -25.98 -6.31 25.42
C THR A 69 -26.39 -4.88 25.09
N LEU A 70 -25.56 -3.92 25.49
CA LEU A 70 -25.81 -2.50 25.28
C LEU A 70 -24.83 -1.98 24.24
N VAL A 71 -25.34 -1.25 23.25
CA VAL A 71 -24.52 -0.58 22.23
C VAL A 71 -24.53 0.91 22.51
N SER A 72 -23.37 1.47 22.82
CA SER A 72 -23.24 2.88 23.16
C SER A 72 -23.26 3.77 21.92
N VAL A 73 -24.05 4.84 22.00
CA VAL A 73 -24.17 5.86 20.96
C VAL A 73 -23.43 7.12 21.38
N TRP A 74 -22.56 7.58 20.49
CA TRP A 74 -21.67 8.72 20.68
C TRP A 74 -22.08 9.87 19.79
N GLU A 75 -21.79 11.10 20.22
CA GLU A 75 -22.09 12.30 19.43
C GLU A 75 -21.13 12.45 18.23
N SER A 76 -19.89 12.00 18.38
CA SER A 76 -18.84 12.16 17.39
C SER A 76 -17.83 11.01 17.50
N PRO A 77 -17.26 10.54 16.38
CA PRO A 77 -16.22 9.50 16.40
C PRO A 77 -14.85 10.05 16.85
N HIS A 78 -14.65 11.38 16.88
CA HIS A 78 -13.34 12.01 17.16
C HIS A 78 -12.96 12.04 18.66
N GLN A 79 -13.83 11.61 19.57
CA GLN A 79 -13.65 11.82 21.01
C GLN A 79 -13.28 10.54 21.76
N ALA A 80 -12.39 10.67 22.75
CA ALA A 80 -11.85 9.54 23.50
C ALA A 80 -12.95 8.80 24.30
N LEU A 81 -13.00 7.47 24.16
CA LEU A 81 -13.93 6.53 24.81
C LEU A 81 -13.92 6.56 26.37
N HIS A 82 -13.03 7.32 27.00
CA HIS A 82 -12.80 7.32 28.44
C HIS A 82 -13.70 8.29 29.23
N SER A 83 -14.45 9.18 28.58
CA SER A 83 -15.35 10.13 29.27
C SER A 83 -16.79 9.63 29.31
N LYS A 84 -17.22 9.08 30.46
CA LYS A 84 -18.63 8.68 30.71
C LYS A 84 -19.64 9.84 30.64
N LYS A 85 -19.18 11.09 30.55
CA LYS A 85 -20.03 12.30 30.47
C LYS A 85 -20.69 12.51 29.09
N LEU A 86 -20.30 11.76 28.05
CA LEU A 86 -20.65 12.08 26.66
C LEU A 86 -21.31 10.92 25.87
N CYS A 87 -21.49 9.75 26.51
CA CYS A 87 -22.34 8.69 25.97
C CYS A 87 -23.80 9.16 26.04
N LYS A 88 -24.44 9.39 24.89
CA LYS A 88 -25.79 9.97 24.83
C LYS A 88 -26.87 8.98 25.23
N CYS A 89 -26.81 7.78 24.66
CA CYS A 89 -27.73 6.70 25.01
C CYS A 89 -27.09 5.34 24.73
N ASN A 90 -27.69 4.29 25.28
CA ASN A 90 -27.39 2.92 24.91
C ASN A 90 -28.59 2.33 24.18
N ILE A 91 -28.34 1.74 23.02
CA ILE A 91 -29.34 0.94 22.31
C ILE A 91 -29.30 -0.46 22.91
N GLU A 92 -30.44 -0.92 23.41
CA GLU A 92 -30.66 -2.31 23.81
C GLU A 92 -31.45 -3.00 22.69
N PRO A 93 -30.79 -3.59 21.67
CA PRO A 93 -31.50 -4.22 20.58
C PRO A 93 -32.28 -5.43 21.11
N LYS A 94 -33.59 -5.43 20.86
CA LYS A 94 -34.46 -6.57 21.18
C LYS A 94 -34.01 -7.79 20.37
N LYS A 95 -34.20 -8.99 20.93
CA LYS A 95 -33.87 -10.25 20.25
C LYS A 95 -34.54 -10.30 18.88
N GLY A 96 -33.74 -10.43 17.81
CA GLY A 96 -34.22 -10.46 16.42
C GLY A 96 -34.28 -9.10 15.71
N THR A 97 -33.99 -7.99 16.40
CA THR A 97 -33.89 -6.66 15.78
C THR A 97 -32.47 -6.34 15.30
N CYS A 98 -32.36 -5.41 14.36
CA CYS A 98 -31.09 -4.91 13.83
C CYS A 98 -30.91 -3.43 14.20
N ILE A 99 -29.66 -3.01 14.26
CA ILE A 99 -29.27 -1.60 14.39
C ILE A 99 -29.27 -1.03 12.97
N ARG A 100 -30.07 0.01 12.74
CA ARG A 100 -30.22 0.69 11.44
C ARG A 100 -29.31 1.90 11.42
N THR A 101 -28.38 1.90 10.49
CA THR A 101 -27.35 2.92 10.33
C THR A 101 -27.39 3.44 8.90
N THR A 102 -26.81 4.61 8.65
CA THR A 102 -26.46 5.04 7.30
C THR A 102 -25.22 4.26 6.82
N GLY A 103 -24.94 4.27 5.52
CA GLY A 103 -23.67 3.76 4.99
C GLY A 103 -22.45 4.65 5.24
N GLU A 104 -22.59 5.76 5.99
CA GLU A 104 -21.49 6.66 6.30
C GLU A 104 -20.56 5.99 7.32
N GLU A 105 -19.41 5.54 6.83
CA GLU A 105 -18.34 4.90 7.61
C GLU A 105 -17.22 5.88 7.94
N TYR A 106 -16.70 5.80 9.16
CA TYR A 106 -15.57 6.61 9.62
C TYR A 106 -14.61 5.72 10.42
N CYS A 107 -13.34 5.63 10.00
CA CYS A 107 -12.34 4.81 10.68
C CYS A 107 -11.28 5.71 11.33
N ASN A 108 -10.92 5.43 12.57
CA ASN A 108 -9.86 6.13 13.31
C ASN A 108 -9.12 5.17 14.25
N SER A 109 -8.18 5.64 15.07
CA SER A 109 -7.41 4.81 16.02
C SER A 109 -8.26 3.99 17.00
N HIS A 110 -9.53 4.34 17.22
CA HIS A 110 -10.43 3.55 18.08
C HIS A 110 -11.08 2.38 17.34
N GLY A 111 -11.20 2.46 16.02
CA GLY A 111 -11.80 1.43 15.17
C GLY A 111 -12.71 2.01 14.09
N LEU A 112 -13.62 1.17 13.60
CA LEU A 112 -14.59 1.50 12.56
C LEU A 112 -15.90 1.99 13.19
N TRP A 113 -16.37 3.14 12.75
CA TRP A 113 -17.60 3.77 13.20
C TRP A 113 -18.61 3.89 12.07
N VAL A 114 -19.88 3.79 12.44
CA VAL A 114 -21.02 4.02 11.54
C VAL A 114 -21.99 4.99 12.17
N LYS A 115 -22.63 5.79 11.34
CA LYS A 115 -23.63 6.77 11.79
C LYS A 115 -25.02 6.15 11.84
N ILE A 116 -25.70 6.26 12.99
CA ILE A 116 -27.08 5.77 13.19
C ILE A 116 -28.05 6.54 12.29
N ASN A 117 -29.05 5.82 11.76
CA ASN A 117 -30.13 6.41 11.00
C ASN A 117 -30.97 7.33 11.92
N LYS A 118 -31.30 8.53 11.43
CA LYS A 118 -32.10 9.54 12.16
C LYS A 118 -33.40 8.94 12.74
N ASP A 119 -34.10 8.11 11.97
CA ASP A 119 -35.36 7.50 12.40
C ASP A 119 -35.16 6.58 13.62
N GLN A 120 -34.14 5.73 13.60
CA GLN A 120 -33.81 4.88 14.75
C GLN A 120 -33.29 5.70 15.93
N LEU A 121 -32.54 6.77 15.66
CA LEU A 121 -32.07 7.67 16.72
C LEU A 121 -33.24 8.37 17.41
N GLU A 122 -34.31 8.71 16.68
CA GLU A 122 -35.54 9.30 17.23
C GLU A 122 -36.39 8.27 18.00
N GLU A 123 -36.48 7.01 17.57
CA GLU A 123 -37.18 5.94 18.30
C GLU A 123 -36.64 5.70 19.72
N HIS A 124 -35.34 5.96 19.93
CA HIS A 124 -34.68 5.83 21.23
C HIS A 124 -34.64 7.14 22.04
N ARG A 125 -35.23 8.24 21.52
CA ARG A 125 -35.32 9.54 22.22
C ARG A 125 -36.62 9.68 22.99
N VAL A 126 -36.48 9.90 24.29
CA VAL A 126 -37.45 10.70 25.05
C VAL A 126 -36.66 11.87 25.65
N GLY A 127 -36.59 13.01 24.95
CA GLY A 127 -36.25 14.31 25.56
C GLY A 127 -34.82 14.85 25.45
N GLN A 128 -33.99 14.50 24.45
CA GLN A 128 -32.66 15.11 24.27
C GLN A 128 -32.38 15.46 22.79
N GLU A 129 -31.86 16.67 22.53
CA GLU A 129 -31.48 17.14 21.20
C GLU A 129 -30.09 16.62 20.82
N CYS A 130 -30.05 15.77 19.79
CA CYS A 130 -28.83 15.24 19.21
C CYS A 130 -28.98 15.33 17.69
N GLU A 131 -28.07 15.93 16.95
CA GLU A 131 -28.22 15.96 15.48
C GLU A 131 -27.73 14.66 14.84
N GLU A 132 -26.69 14.04 15.41
CA GLU A 132 -26.04 12.85 14.87
C GLU A 132 -25.66 11.85 15.98
N GLY A 133 -25.66 10.55 15.66
CA GLY A 133 -25.23 9.49 16.58
C GLY A 133 -24.30 8.51 15.88
N TRP A 134 -23.20 8.15 16.52
CA TRP A 134 -22.16 7.26 16.01
C TRP A 134 -22.02 6.02 16.89
N VAL A 135 -21.81 4.89 16.24
CA VAL A 135 -21.65 3.59 16.90
C VAL A 135 -20.36 2.95 16.43
N LEU A 136 -19.59 2.43 17.38
CA LEU A 136 -18.39 1.66 17.09
C LEU A 136 -18.79 0.26 16.61
N VAL A 137 -18.47 -0.05 15.36
CA VAL A 137 -18.69 -1.37 14.73
C VAL A 137 -17.73 -2.39 15.30
N CYS A 138 -16.44 -2.06 15.33
CA CYS A 138 -15.39 -2.89 15.90
C CYS A 138 -14.11 -2.08 16.15
N LYS A 139 -13.27 -2.56 17.06
CA LYS A 139 -11.94 -2.02 17.34
C LYS A 139 -10.87 -2.62 16.41
N HIS A 140 -9.74 -1.93 16.27
CA HIS A 140 -8.55 -2.44 15.58
C HIS A 140 -8.01 -3.73 16.21
N THR A 141 -7.92 -3.76 17.54
CA THR A 141 -7.53 -4.96 18.28
C THR A 141 -8.60 -6.05 18.19
N GLU A 142 -8.19 -7.30 18.05
CA GLU A 142 -9.11 -8.43 18.22
C GLU A 142 -9.68 -8.52 19.64
N GLY A 143 -10.92 -8.99 19.75
CA GLY A 143 -11.66 -9.13 21.01
C GLY A 143 -12.81 -8.13 21.18
N GLY A 144 -13.88 -8.58 21.84
CA GLY A 144 -15.06 -7.77 22.18
C GLY A 144 -16.21 -7.87 21.18
N ASP A 145 -17.38 -7.40 21.60
CA ASP A 145 -18.59 -7.39 20.76
C ASP A 145 -18.36 -6.59 19.49
N ARG A 146 -18.82 -7.14 18.35
CA ARG A 146 -18.74 -6.48 17.04
C ARG A 146 -20.10 -6.39 16.38
N LEU A 147 -20.28 -5.39 15.53
CA LEU A 147 -21.44 -5.29 14.66
C LEU A 147 -21.12 -5.91 13.30
N VAL A 148 -21.99 -6.81 12.84
CA VAL A 148 -21.87 -7.48 11.53
C VAL A 148 -23.02 -7.00 10.65
N PRO A 149 -22.75 -6.51 9.43
CA PRO A 149 -23.80 -6.09 8.52
C PRO A 149 -24.69 -7.27 8.14
N VAL A 150 -25.99 -7.02 8.04
CA VAL A 150 -27.02 -8.00 7.69
C VAL A 150 -28.03 -7.38 6.75
N GLU A 151 -28.77 -8.21 6.04
CA GLU A 151 -29.88 -7.75 5.22
C GLU A 151 -31.01 -7.19 6.09
N SER A 152 -31.64 -6.12 5.61
CA SER A 152 -32.76 -5.53 6.32
C SER A 152 -33.94 -6.52 6.36
N PRO A 153 -34.70 -6.59 7.46
CA PRO A 153 -35.88 -7.46 7.56
C PRO A 153 -36.91 -7.22 6.45
N GLU A 154 -37.03 -5.98 5.97
CA GLU A 154 -37.92 -5.61 4.86
C GLU A 154 -37.48 -6.20 3.52
N THR A 155 -36.17 -6.34 3.31
CA THR A 155 -35.60 -6.96 2.09
C THR A 155 -35.82 -8.47 2.10
N LEU A 156 -35.60 -9.12 3.24
CA LEU A 156 -35.87 -10.56 3.42
C LEU A 156 -37.34 -10.93 3.15
N GLY A 157 -38.28 -10.05 3.52
CA GLY A 157 -39.70 -10.24 3.21
C GLY A 157 -40.03 -10.22 1.71
N ARG A 158 -39.24 -9.51 0.89
CA ARG A 158 -39.41 -9.48 -0.58
C ARG A 158 -38.81 -10.72 -1.27
N HIS A 159 -37.77 -11.33 -0.70
CA HIS A 159 -37.13 -12.54 -1.24
C HIS A 159 -38.00 -13.80 -1.23
N GLN A 160 -39.11 -13.82 -0.49
CA GLN A 160 -40.09 -14.94 -0.52
C GLN A 160 -40.94 -15.01 -1.81
N GLN A 161 -40.54 -14.37 -2.90
CA GLN A 161 -41.20 -14.49 -4.20
C GLN A 161 -40.66 -15.70 -4.98
N LEU A 162 -41.57 -16.67 -5.18
CA LEU A 162 -41.48 -18.03 -5.76
C LEU A 162 -40.76 -18.23 -7.13
N PHE A 163 -40.08 -17.22 -7.70
CA PHE A 163 -39.63 -17.27 -9.10
C PHE A 163 -38.13 -17.17 -9.35
N GLY A 164 -37.27 -17.33 -8.33
CA GLY A 164 -35.83 -17.49 -8.55
C GLY A 164 -35.10 -16.25 -9.10
N TYR A 165 -35.74 -15.09 -9.11
CA TYR A 165 -35.10 -13.80 -9.41
C TYR A 165 -34.61 -13.18 -8.10
N ASP A 166 -33.29 -13.13 -7.91
CA ASP A 166 -32.68 -12.39 -6.81
C ASP A 166 -32.82 -10.89 -7.06
N HIS A 167 -33.66 -10.22 -6.27
CA HIS A 167 -33.93 -8.78 -6.36
C HIS A 167 -33.01 -7.95 -5.46
N LYS A 168 -31.92 -8.51 -4.95
CA LYS A 168 -31.02 -7.77 -4.06
C LYS A 168 -30.50 -6.50 -4.76
N PRO A 169 -30.83 -5.31 -4.23
CA PRO A 169 -30.36 -4.07 -4.83
C PRO A 169 -28.85 -3.95 -4.66
N CYS A 170 -28.19 -3.33 -5.64
CA CYS A 170 -26.77 -3.01 -5.55
C CYS A 170 -26.57 -1.95 -4.47
N ASP A 171 -25.88 -2.33 -3.39
CA ASP A 171 -25.70 -1.54 -2.16
C ASP A 171 -24.23 -1.15 -1.91
N ARG A 172 -23.33 -1.60 -2.77
CA ARG A 172 -21.90 -1.26 -2.74
C ARG A 172 -21.50 -0.36 -3.91
N TRP A 173 -20.62 0.59 -3.67
CA TRP A 173 -20.21 1.58 -4.68
C TRP A 173 -19.63 0.92 -5.95
N GLU A 174 -18.90 -0.19 -5.81
CA GLU A 174 -18.32 -0.94 -6.93
C GLU A 174 -19.42 -1.47 -7.87
N GLN A 175 -20.50 -2.00 -7.28
CA GLN A 175 -21.65 -2.51 -8.02
C GLN A 175 -22.42 -1.37 -8.68
N VAL A 176 -22.56 -0.23 -8.00
CA VAL A 176 -23.22 0.95 -8.58
C VAL A 176 -22.42 1.52 -9.75
N VAL A 177 -21.09 1.53 -9.67
CA VAL A 177 -20.22 1.86 -10.81
C VAL A 177 -20.48 0.92 -11.98
N ASP A 178 -20.58 -0.38 -11.75
CA ASP A 178 -20.86 -1.36 -12.81
C ASP A 178 -22.22 -1.09 -13.44
N VAL A 179 -23.26 -0.91 -12.63
CA VAL A 179 -24.63 -0.66 -13.08
C VAL A 179 -24.77 0.66 -13.82
N GLU A 180 -24.01 1.69 -13.48
CA GLU A 180 -24.10 3.00 -14.13
C GLU A 180 -23.20 3.12 -15.37
N SER A 181 -22.07 2.42 -15.40
CA SER A 181 -21.08 2.54 -16.49
C SER A 181 -21.23 1.49 -17.59
N SER A 182 -21.90 0.37 -17.30
CA SER A 182 -22.05 -0.75 -18.23
C SER A 182 -23.29 -0.62 -19.12
N LEU A 183 -23.19 -1.18 -20.32
CA LEU A 183 -24.36 -1.40 -21.18
C LEU A 183 -25.07 -2.67 -20.71
N HIS A 184 -26.38 -2.58 -20.51
CA HIS A 184 -27.19 -3.69 -20.00
C HIS A 184 -28.03 -4.29 -21.12
N ILE A 185 -27.93 -5.62 -21.26
CA ILE A 185 -28.84 -6.38 -22.12
C ILE A 185 -29.96 -6.90 -21.20
N GLY A 186 -31.17 -6.37 -21.35
CA GLY A 186 -32.31 -6.67 -20.47
C GLY A 186 -32.58 -5.59 -19.43
N SER A 187 -33.15 -5.97 -18.29
CA SER A 187 -33.47 -5.03 -17.21
C SER A 187 -32.20 -4.57 -16.50
N LYS A 188 -32.07 -3.25 -16.32
CA LYS A 188 -30.99 -2.66 -15.52
C LYS A 188 -31.13 -3.12 -14.05
N PRO A 189 -30.05 -3.61 -13.40
CA PRO A 189 -30.08 -3.93 -11.99
C PRO A 189 -30.52 -2.74 -11.14
N LYS A 190 -31.27 -3.02 -10.07
CA LYS A 190 -31.75 -1.99 -9.17
C LYS A 190 -30.64 -1.56 -8.22
N VAL A 191 -30.42 -0.25 -8.09
CA VAL A 191 -29.50 0.33 -7.11
C VAL A 191 -30.26 0.65 -5.83
N ALA A 192 -29.64 0.45 -4.66
CA ALA A 192 -30.21 0.82 -3.37
C ALA A 192 -30.36 2.35 -3.26
N GLU A 193 -31.25 2.81 -2.38
CA GLU A 193 -31.33 4.25 -2.08
C GLU A 193 -30.01 4.73 -1.48
N ARG A 194 -29.57 5.91 -1.89
CA ARG A 194 -28.31 6.53 -1.43
C ARG A 194 -28.56 7.57 -0.35
N ASP A 195 -27.58 7.77 0.52
CA ASP A 195 -27.52 8.92 1.41
C ASP A 195 -26.98 10.13 0.64
N GLU A 196 -27.87 11.03 0.22
CA GLU A 196 -27.50 12.23 -0.55
C GLU A 196 -26.50 13.11 0.19
N ALA A 197 -26.62 13.25 1.53
CA ALA A 197 -25.73 14.11 2.29
C ALA A 197 -24.32 13.51 2.35
N ALA A 198 -24.19 12.20 2.59
CA ALA A 198 -22.91 11.52 2.60
C ALA A 198 -22.24 11.51 1.21
N VAL A 199 -23.02 11.28 0.14
CA VAL A 199 -22.53 11.36 -1.25
C VAL A 199 -21.99 12.76 -1.55
N GLN A 200 -22.69 13.83 -1.15
CA GLN A 200 -22.22 15.21 -1.36
C GLN A 200 -20.97 15.53 -0.55
N LYS A 201 -20.84 15.02 0.69
CA LYS A 201 -19.61 15.17 1.49
C LYS A 201 -18.39 14.53 0.83
N LEU A 202 -18.55 13.36 0.19
CA LEU A 202 -17.47 12.68 -0.56
C LEU A 202 -17.16 13.40 -1.89
N ARG A 203 -18.17 13.96 -2.55
CA ARG A 203 -18.02 14.70 -3.81
C ARG A 203 -17.46 16.10 -3.64
N TYR A 204 -17.48 16.65 -2.43
CA TYR A 204 -17.07 18.02 -2.16
C TYR A 204 -15.59 18.23 -2.54
N VAL A 205 -15.35 19.26 -3.35
CA VAL A 205 -14.02 19.73 -3.72
C VAL A 205 -13.91 21.20 -3.31
N PRO A 206 -12.92 21.58 -2.46
CA PRO A 206 -12.74 22.97 -2.08
C PRO A 206 -12.53 23.88 -3.31
N PRO A 207 -13.04 25.13 -3.31
CA PRO A 207 -12.91 26.02 -4.47
C PRO A 207 -11.46 26.34 -4.89
N THR A 208 -10.51 26.26 -3.96
CA THR A 208 -9.08 26.48 -4.18
C THR A 208 -8.31 25.20 -4.46
N TRP A 209 -9.00 24.06 -4.53
CA TRP A 209 -8.38 22.76 -4.75
C TRP A 209 -7.95 22.64 -6.21
N THR A 210 -6.67 22.33 -6.41
CA THR A 210 -6.10 22.06 -7.73
C THR A 210 -5.61 20.62 -7.81
N PHE A 211 -5.22 20.16 -8.99
CA PHE A 211 -4.70 18.80 -9.17
C PHE A 211 -3.47 18.53 -8.28
N GLU A 212 -2.64 19.54 -8.06
CA GLU A 212 -1.45 19.48 -7.19
C GLU A 212 -1.81 19.20 -5.71
N TYR A 213 -3.03 19.53 -5.26
CA TYR A 213 -3.50 19.13 -3.93
C TYR A 213 -3.79 17.63 -3.88
N ASP A 214 -4.37 17.05 -4.95
CA ASP A 214 -4.57 15.61 -5.03
C ASP A 214 -3.21 14.88 -5.12
N GLU A 215 -2.23 15.43 -5.83
CA GLU A 215 -0.85 14.90 -5.86
C GLU A 215 -0.23 14.88 -4.47
N ASP A 216 -0.24 16.01 -3.75
CA ASP A 216 0.28 16.08 -2.38
C ASP A 216 -0.45 15.14 -1.43
N LEU A 217 -1.78 15.03 -1.56
CA LEU A 217 -2.58 14.13 -0.74
C LEU A 217 -2.22 12.67 -1.01
N VAL A 218 -1.97 12.30 -2.26
CA VAL A 218 -1.49 10.97 -2.65
C VAL A 218 -0.12 10.67 -2.04
N HIS A 219 0.82 11.62 -2.14
CA HIS A 219 2.15 11.50 -1.58
C HIS A 219 2.12 11.38 -0.05
N TYR A 220 1.39 12.28 0.60
CA TYR A 220 1.14 12.23 2.04
C TYR A 220 0.57 10.89 2.46
N PHE A 221 -0.44 10.41 1.72
CA PHE A 221 -1.08 9.15 2.03
C PHE A 221 -0.12 7.98 1.86
N TYR A 222 0.68 7.96 0.78
CA TYR A 222 1.71 6.94 0.55
C TYR A 222 2.77 6.89 1.67
N ASP A 223 3.18 8.03 2.21
CA ASP A 223 4.18 8.08 3.29
C ASP A 223 3.64 7.55 4.63
N HIS A 224 2.32 7.59 4.83
CA HIS A 224 1.68 7.28 6.12
C HIS A 224 0.88 5.97 6.13
N ILE A 225 0.54 5.40 4.96
CA ILE A 225 0.17 3.99 4.88
C ILE A 225 1.47 3.22 5.11
N GLY A 226 1.54 2.46 6.21
CA GLY A 226 2.72 1.67 6.55
C GLY A 226 3.24 0.96 5.31
N LYS A 227 4.53 1.12 5.01
CA LYS A 227 5.18 0.52 3.84
C LYS A 227 5.02 -0.98 3.95
N GLU A 228 3.99 -1.45 3.28
CA GLU A 228 3.48 -2.80 3.41
C GLU A 228 4.56 -3.84 3.02
N ASP A 229 5.63 -3.45 2.36
CA ASP A 229 6.66 -4.39 1.91
C ASP A 229 7.86 -4.53 2.87
N GLU A 230 7.98 -3.76 3.96
CA GLU A 230 9.24 -3.74 4.76
C GLU A 230 9.28 -4.63 6.00
N ASN A 231 8.14 -5.16 6.47
CA ASN A 231 8.10 -6.02 7.66
C ASN A 231 7.52 -7.41 7.33
N LEU A 232 8.26 -8.21 6.57
CA LEU A 232 8.00 -9.65 6.53
C LEU A 232 8.32 -10.23 7.92
N GLY A 233 7.29 -10.78 8.57
CA GLY A 233 7.42 -11.45 9.86
C GLY A 233 7.95 -12.88 9.70
N SER A 234 8.55 -13.42 10.76
CA SER A 234 8.85 -14.85 10.82
C SER A 234 7.53 -15.63 10.88
N VAL A 235 7.34 -16.64 10.02
CA VAL A 235 6.13 -17.50 10.02
C VAL A 235 5.80 -18.01 11.42
N LYS A 236 6.82 -18.37 12.22
CA LYS A 236 6.69 -18.86 13.60
C LYS A 236 6.01 -17.86 14.55
N GLN A 237 6.03 -16.57 14.23
CA GLN A 237 5.34 -15.54 14.98
C GLN A 237 3.83 -15.52 14.67
N CYS A 238 3.42 -15.98 13.50
CA CYS A 238 2.06 -15.93 12.96
C CYS A 238 1.26 -17.23 13.17
N VAL A 239 1.94 -18.37 13.32
CA VAL A 239 1.32 -19.70 13.39
C VAL A 239 1.59 -20.40 14.72
N THR A 240 0.65 -21.21 15.20
CA THR A 240 0.83 -22.12 16.34
C THR A 240 1.52 -23.42 15.93
N SER A 241 1.22 -23.93 14.73
CA SER A 241 1.84 -25.14 14.15
C SER A 241 1.78 -25.10 12.62
N ILE A 242 2.64 -25.90 11.99
CA ILE A 242 2.68 -26.14 10.55
C ILE A 242 2.69 -27.65 10.36
N ASP A 243 1.76 -28.13 9.57
CA ASP A 243 1.64 -29.54 9.20
C ASP A 243 1.77 -29.67 7.68
N VAL A 244 2.28 -30.79 7.20
CA VAL A 244 2.43 -31.09 5.78
C VAL A 244 1.79 -32.43 5.46
N SER A 245 1.39 -32.63 4.20
CA SER A 245 0.77 -33.87 3.72
C SER A 245 1.67 -35.10 3.92
N SER A 246 2.96 -34.92 3.61
CA SER A 246 4.01 -35.92 3.70
C SER A 246 5.36 -35.24 3.67
N CYS A 247 6.42 -35.97 4.02
CA CYS A 247 7.79 -35.52 3.90
C CYS A 247 8.68 -36.70 3.55
N SER A 248 9.75 -36.45 2.78
CA SER A 248 10.74 -37.48 2.50
C SER A 248 11.45 -37.96 3.77
N GLU A 249 11.96 -39.20 3.76
CA GLU A 249 12.68 -39.80 4.90
C GLU A 249 14.06 -39.16 5.15
N ASP A 250 14.53 -38.29 4.24
CA ASP A 250 15.77 -37.55 4.38
C ASP A 250 15.63 -36.47 5.48
N PRO A 251 16.53 -36.43 6.49
CA PRO A 251 16.55 -35.37 7.49
C PRO A 251 16.57 -33.94 6.92
N SER A 252 17.03 -33.73 5.67
CA SER A 252 17.04 -32.42 5.02
C SER A 252 15.73 -32.01 4.34
N GLY A 253 14.75 -32.91 4.21
CA GLY A 253 13.50 -32.69 3.47
C GLY A 253 12.27 -32.35 4.33
N GLY A 254 12.44 -32.14 5.63
CA GLY A 254 11.35 -31.99 6.58
C GLY A 254 10.61 -30.64 6.53
N ALA A 255 9.43 -30.57 7.16
CA ALA A 255 8.62 -29.34 7.24
C ALA A 255 9.34 -28.16 7.95
N GLY A 256 10.42 -28.42 8.70
CA GLY A 256 11.24 -27.39 9.33
C GLY A 256 11.89 -26.43 8.33
N CYS A 257 12.24 -26.93 7.14
CA CYS A 257 12.87 -26.17 6.06
C CYS A 257 11.96 -25.06 5.52
N LEU A 258 10.63 -25.18 5.68
CA LEU A 258 9.70 -24.12 5.30
C LEU A 258 9.91 -22.81 6.07
N THR A 259 10.60 -22.82 7.22
CA THR A 259 10.68 -21.66 8.13
C THR A 259 12.07 -21.39 8.71
N ASP A 260 13.10 -22.04 8.19
CA ASP A 260 14.48 -21.83 8.65
C ASP A 260 15.13 -20.55 8.06
N GLY A 261 14.59 -20.05 6.96
CA GLY A 261 15.07 -18.85 6.27
C GLY A 261 16.27 -19.11 5.36
N ASP A 262 16.60 -20.37 5.10
CA ASP A 262 17.65 -20.79 4.18
C ASP A 262 17.02 -21.10 2.80
N THR A 263 17.57 -20.56 1.72
CA THR A 263 17.06 -20.81 0.36
C THR A 263 17.59 -22.10 -0.25
N GLU A 264 18.62 -22.68 0.38
CA GLU A 264 19.26 -23.92 -0.07
C GLU A 264 18.56 -25.16 0.49
N THR A 265 17.78 -25.03 1.57
CA THR A 265 16.97 -26.10 2.13
C THR A 265 15.58 -26.12 1.48
N TYR A 266 14.89 -27.25 1.57
CA TYR A 266 13.54 -27.40 1.04
C TYR A 266 12.74 -28.46 1.80
N TRP A 267 11.43 -28.26 1.86
CA TRP A 267 10.50 -29.34 2.13
C TRP A 267 10.28 -30.11 0.84
N GLU A 268 10.42 -31.44 0.91
CA GLU A 268 10.11 -32.36 -0.19
C GLU A 268 8.93 -33.25 0.23
N SER A 269 7.88 -33.28 -0.58
CA SER A 269 6.78 -34.22 -0.38
C SER A 269 7.18 -35.66 -0.73
N ASP A 270 6.48 -36.62 -0.16
CA ASP A 270 6.55 -38.03 -0.57
C ASP A 270 5.12 -38.59 -0.59
N GLY A 271 4.42 -38.47 -1.71
CA GLY A 271 2.99 -38.74 -1.75
C GLY A 271 2.39 -38.93 -3.14
N MET A 272 1.06 -39.02 -3.20
CA MET A 272 0.37 -39.13 -4.49
C MET A 272 0.38 -37.79 -5.23
N GLN A 273 0.59 -37.85 -6.54
CA GLN A 273 0.58 -36.70 -7.43
C GLN A 273 -0.66 -35.82 -7.21
N GLY A 274 -0.42 -34.51 -7.04
CA GLY A 274 -1.47 -33.50 -6.85
C GLY A 274 -2.18 -33.55 -5.48
N GLN A 275 -1.70 -34.35 -4.53
CA GLN A 275 -2.28 -34.47 -3.18
C GLN A 275 -1.36 -33.91 -2.09
N HIS A 276 -0.55 -32.91 -2.43
CA HIS A 276 0.40 -32.30 -1.51
C HIS A 276 -0.19 -31.03 -0.90
N TRP A 277 -0.01 -30.85 0.41
CA TRP A 277 -0.52 -29.68 1.10
C TRP A 277 0.37 -29.25 2.27
N ILE A 278 0.34 -27.95 2.56
CA ILE A 278 0.91 -27.31 3.74
C ILE A 278 -0.23 -26.67 4.50
N ARG A 279 -0.46 -27.09 5.75
CA ARG A 279 -1.51 -26.57 6.62
C ARG A 279 -0.92 -25.72 7.74
N LEU A 280 -1.41 -24.50 7.83
CA LEU A 280 -1.01 -23.50 8.80
C LEU A 280 -2.11 -23.35 9.84
N HIS A 281 -1.77 -23.62 11.09
CA HIS A 281 -2.64 -23.31 12.21
C HIS A 281 -2.30 -21.91 12.70
N MET A 282 -3.19 -20.95 12.44
CA MET A 282 -2.91 -19.53 12.67
C MET A 282 -3.05 -19.17 14.15
N LYS A 283 -2.16 -18.34 14.67
CA LYS A 283 -2.36 -17.74 15.99
C LYS A 283 -3.57 -16.82 15.93
N ARG A 284 -4.39 -16.89 16.97
CA ARG A 284 -5.58 -16.07 17.11
C ARG A 284 -5.24 -14.58 16.88
N GLY A 285 -6.00 -13.96 15.99
CA GLY A 285 -5.86 -12.55 15.61
C GLY A 285 -4.76 -12.22 14.64
N THR A 286 -4.12 -13.23 14.07
CA THR A 286 -3.23 -13.04 12.93
C THR A 286 -4.05 -12.96 11.65
N VAL A 287 -4.11 -11.79 11.03
CA VAL A 287 -4.65 -11.63 9.68
C VAL A 287 -3.50 -11.71 8.69
N VAL A 288 -3.62 -12.56 7.66
CA VAL A 288 -2.56 -12.73 6.66
C VAL A 288 -2.70 -11.65 5.58
N ASN A 289 -1.78 -10.69 5.58
CA ASN A 289 -1.72 -9.68 4.53
C ASN A 289 -1.07 -10.25 3.26
N LYS A 290 -0.02 -11.07 3.41
CA LYS A 290 0.62 -11.82 2.31
C LYS A 290 1.12 -13.18 2.80
N LEU A 291 0.87 -14.22 2.04
CA LEU A 291 1.45 -15.57 2.17
C LEU A 291 2.30 -15.82 0.94
N ILE A 292 3.59 -16.08 1.15
CA ILE A 292 4.58 -16.16 0.08
C ILE A 292 5.29 -17.50 0.16
N LEU A 293 5.39 -18.20 -0.98
CA LEU A 293 6.22 -19.39 -1.14
C LEU A 293 7.53 -19.02 -1.83
N THR A 294 8.62 -19.67 -1.46
CA THR A 294 9.89 -19.62 -2.19
C THR A 294 10.04 -20.89 -3.02
N VAL A 295 10.24 -20.71 -4.32
CA VAL A 295 10.30 -21.78 -5.33
C VAL A 295 11.51 -21.56 -6.23
N ASP A 296 12.01 -22.63 -6.86
CA ASP A 296 13.17 -22.56 -7.74
C ASP A 296 12.97 -23.43 -8.99
N SER A 297 12.99 -22.81 -10.16
CA SER A 297 12.88 -23.51 -11.44
C SER A 297 13.94 -24.59 -11.68
N THR A 298 15.06 -24.57 -10.96
CA THR A 298 16.10 -25.62 -10.99
C THR A 298 15.69 -26.91 -10.28
N ASP A 299 14.55 -26.92 -9.57
CA ASP A 299 13.95 -28.12 -8.99
C ASP A 299 13.24 -29.01 -10.05
N ASP A 300 13.31 -28.63 -11.34
CA ASP A 300 12.81 -29.40 -12.49
C ASP A 300 11.36 -29.88 -12.30
N ASN A 301 11.13 -31.20 -12.25
CA ASN A 301 9.80 -31.78 -12.09
C ASN A 301 9.24 -31.64 -10.66
N TYR A 302 10.05 -31.25 -9.68
CA TYR A 302 9.59 -30.94 -8.32
C TYR A 302 9.05 -29.50 -8.18
N MET A 303 9.16 -28.69 -9.23
CA MET A 303 8.69 -27.30 -9.25
C MET A 303 7.14 -27.26 -9.26
N PRO A 304 6.48 -26.55 -8.32
CA PRO A 304 5.03 -26.39 -8.36
C PRO A 304 4.60 -25.51 -9.55
N LYS A 305 3.49 -25.88 -10.18
CA LYS A 305 2.90 -25.20 -11.34
C LYS A 305 1.56 -24.54 -11.04
N ARG A 306 0.69 -25.20 -10.26
CA ARG A 306 -0.58 -24.64 -9.78
C ARG A 306 -0.75 -24.86 -8.29
N VAL A 307 -0.99 -23.76 -7.58
CA VAL A 307 -1.21 -23.74 -6.13
C VAL A 307 -2.57 -23.14 -5.83
N THR A 308 -3.38 -23.84 -5.04
CA THR A 308 -4.64 -23.30 -4.52
C THR A 308 -4.52 -23.08 -3.02
N VAL A 309 -5.15 -22.02 -2.51
CA VAL A 309 -5.16 -21.74 -1.07
C VAL A 309 -6.57 -21.78 -0.55
N PHE A 310 -6.78 -22.48 0.55
CA PHE A 310 -8.04 -22.62 1.25
C PHE A 310 -7.91 -22.07 2.67
N GLY A 311 -9.02 -21.64 3.28
CA GLY A 311 -9.05 -21.30 4.69
C GLY A 311 -10.44 -21.36 5.30
N GLY A 312 -10.51 -21.53 6.62
CA GLY A 312 -11.77 -21.72 7.33
C GLY A 312 -11.60 -22.19 8.77
N GLU A 313 -12.70 -22.69 9.35
CA GLU A 313 -12.74 -23.22 10.71
C GLU A 313 -12.90 -24.75 10.67
N GLY A 314 -12.01 -25.47 11.37
CA GLY A 314 -11.99 -26.94 11.37
C GLY A 314 -11.83 -27.48 9.94
N ASP A 315 -12.72 -28.38 9.55
CA ASP A 315 -12.71 -29.01 8.21
C ASP A 315 -13.49 -28.20 7.15
N ASN A 316 -14.15 -27.10 7.54
CA ASN A 316 -14.96 -26.28 6.63
C ASN A 316 -14.10 -25.23 5.90
N LEU A 317 -13.18 -25.71 5.07
CA LEU A 317 -12.27 -24.85 4.31
C LEU A 317 -12.92 -24.34 3.01
N LYS A 318 -12.80 -23.04 2.75
CA LYS A 318 -13.25 -22.40 1.50
C LYS A 318 -12.05 -21.97 0.68
N LYS A 319 -12.15 -22.10 -0.65
CA LYS A 319 -11.12 -21.63 -1.57
C LYS A 319 -10.99 -20.11 -1.49
N LEU A 320 -9.77 -19.64 -1.25
CA LEU A 320 -9.41 -18.23 -1.14
C LEU A 320 -8.65 -17.75 -2.37
N SER A 321 -7.75 -18.57 -2.92
CA SER A 321 -6.86 -18.20 -4.03
C SER A 321 -6.57 -19.40 -4.96
N ASP A 322 -6.17 -19.10 -6.19
CA ASP A 322 -5.73 -20.04 -7.23
C ASP A 322 -4.65 -19.36 -8.08
N VAL A 323 -3.41 -19.85 -7.98
CA VAL A 323 -2.23 -19.21 -8.56
C VAL A 323 -1.49 -20.19 -9.47
N THR A 324 -1.24 -19.77 -10.70
CA THR A 324 -0.35 -20.44 -11.64
C THR A 324 1.05 -19.81 -11.54
N ILE A 325 2.08 -20.65 -11.42
CA ILE A 325 3.48 -20.24 -11.27
C ILE A 325 4.19 -20.34 -12.64
N ASP A 326 5.06 -19.37 -12.96
CA ASP A 326 5.89 -19.40 -14.18
C ASP A 326 6.98 -20.46 -14.05
N ASP A 327 7.13 -21.30 -15.09
CA ASP A 327 8.08 -22.41 -15.13
C ASP A 327 9.55 -21.97 -14.94
N ASN A 328 9.87 -20.68 -15.17
CA ASN A 328 11.22 -20.13 -15.05
C ASN A 328 11.43 -19.29 -13.78
N LEU A 329 10.48 -19.31 -12.84
CA LEU A 329 10.58 -18.53 -11.62
C LEU A 329 11.65 -19.10 -10.69
N ILE A 330 12.58 -18.25 -10.25
CA ILE A 330 13.47 -18.48 -9.12
C ILE A 330 13.21 -17.37 -8.12
N GLY A 331 12.68 -17.71 -6.94
CA GLY A 331 12.40 -16.77 -5.87
C GLY A 331 10.99 -16.88 -5.30
N GLU A 332 10.43 -15.73 -4.92
CA GLU A 332 9.20 -15.64 -4.14
C GLU A 332 7.94 -15.51 -5.00
N VAL A 333 6.88 -16.24 -4.63
CA VAL A 333 5.54 -16.13 -5.21
C VAL A 333 4.50 -15.89 -4.12
N CYS A 334 3.72 -14.82 -4.25
CA CYS A 334 2.59 -14.55 -3.35
C CYS A 334 1.41 -15.46 -3.73
N VAL A 335 0.98 -16.34 -2.82
CA VAL A 335 -0.11 -17.30 -3.06
C VAL A 335 -1.43 -16.90 -2.43
N LEU A 336 -1.40 -16.01 -1.43
CA LEU A 336 -2.57 -15.42 -0.79
C LEU A 336 -2.24 -14.01 -0.33
N GLU A 337 -3.13 -13.05 -0.57
CA GLU A 337 -2.96 -11.66 -0.15
C GLU A 337 -4.27 -11.02 0.28
N ASP A 338 -4.16 -9.89 0.97
CA ASP A 338 -5.26 -8.98 1.31
C ASP A 338 -6.42 -9.64 2.09
N MET A 339 -6.11 -10.56 3.02
CA MET A 339 -7.15 -11.03 3.91
C MET A 339 -7.62 -9.90 4.83
N THR A 340 -8.93 -9.78 5.01
CA THR A 340 -9.54 -8.78 5.89
C THR A 340 -10.01 -9.36 7.22
N ALA A 341 -9.80 -10.66 7.44
CA ALA A 341 -10.25 -11.37 8.61
C ALA A 341 -9.32 -12.55 8.95
N HIS A 342 -9.16 -12.83 10.24
CA HIS A 342 -8.44 -14.01 10.71
C HIS A 342 -9.20 -15.28 10.34
N LEU A 343 -8.48 -16.25 9.76
CA LEU A 343 -8.94 -17.64 9.61
C LEU A 343 -8.02 -18.55 10.43
N PRO A 344 -8.56 -19.41 11.30
CA PRO A 344 -7.74 -20.23 12.19
C PRO A 344 -6.94 -21.31 11.45
N VAL A 345 -7.40 -21.73 10.26
CA VAL A 345 -6.69 -22.67 9.40
C VAL A 345 -6.54 -22.07 8.00
N ILE A 346 -5.32 -22.10 7.47
CA ILE A 346 -5.00 -21.81 6.08
C ILE A 346 -4.29 -23.05 5.51
N GLU A 347 -4.76 -23.56 4.38
CA GLU A 347 -4.20 -24.75 3.73
C GLU A 347 -3.79 -24.40 2.30
N VAL A 348 -2.51 -24.54 2.01
CA VAL A 348 -1.91 -24.38 0.69
C VAL A 348 -1.85 -25.76 0.04
N ARG A 349 -2.52 -25.95 -1.09
CA ARG A 349 -2.51 -27.21 -1.85
C ARG A 349 -1.74 -27.04 -3.14
N ILE A 350 -0.84 -27.98 -3.42
CA ILE A 350 -0.07 -28.04 -4.65
C ILE A 350 -0.79 -29.03 -5.55
N GLU A 351 -1.53 -28.49 -6.52
CA GLU A 351 -2.42 -29.28 -7.37
C GLU A 351 -1.66 -29.91 -8.55
N GLU A 352 -0.65 -29.21 -9.07
CA GLU A 352 0.12 -29.60 -10.25
C GLU A 352 1.59 -29.20 -10.10
N CYS A 353 2.50 -30.07 -10.52
CA CYS A 353 3.93 -29.80 -10.66
C CYS A 353 4.32 -29.70 -12.15
N ARG A 354 5.49 -29.11 -12.42
CA ARG A 354 6.07 -29.04 -13.76
C ARG A 354 6.33 -30.44 -14.32
N ASP A 355 6.13 -30.59 -15.63
CA ASP A 355 6.36 -31.84 -16.37
C ASP A 355 5.66 -33.07 -15.75
N GLU A 356 4.47 -32.88 -15.18
CA GLU A 356 3.69 -33.93 -14.50
C GLU A 356 4.47 -34.60 -13.34
N GLY A 357 5.30 -33.82 -12.64
CA GLY A 357 6.00 -34.27 -11.45
C GLY A 357 5.07 -34.84 -10.38
N ILE A 358 5.55 -35.87 -9.70
CA ILE A 358 4.80 -36.56 -8.64
C ILE A 358 4.91 -35.76 -7.35
N ASP A 359 6.13 -35.48 -6.90
CA ASP A 359 6.44 -34.78 -5.66
C ASP A 359 6.76 -33.30 -5.90
N VAL A 360 6.79 -32.51 -4.83
CA VAL A 360 7.06 -31.06 -4.86
C VAL A 360 8.19 -30.68 -3.90
N ARG A 361 9.00 -29.70 -4.30
CA ARG A 361 9.95 -29.01 -3.43
C ARG A 361 9.52 -27.56 -3.19
N ILE A 362 9.46 -27.17 -1.92
CA ILE A 362 9.20 -25.78 -1.50
C ILE A 362 10.34 -25.35 -0.59
N ARG A 363 11.05 -24.29 -0.97
CA ARG A 363 12.26 -23.81 -0.29
C ARG A 363 11.98 -22.95 0.93
N GLY A 364 10.79 -22.35 1.01
CA GLY A 364 10.47 -21.50 2.13
C GLY A 364 9.05 -20.97 2.11
N LEU A 365 8.58 -20.58 3.28
CA LEU A 365 7.30 -19.94 3.52
C LEU A 365 7.54 -18.62 4.26
N LYS A 366 6.85 -17.56 3.84
CA LYS A 366 6.89 -16.25 4.47
C LYS A 366 5.46 -15.74 4.69
N ILE A 367 5.19 -15.21 5.88
CA ILE A 367 3.90 -14.61 6.22
C ILE A 367 4.13 -13.17 6.63
N LYS A 368 3.50 -12.26 5.90
CA LYS A 368 3.24 -10.92 6.38
C LYS A 368 1.86 -10.90 7.03
N SER A 369 1.81 -10.52 8.28
CA SER A 369 0.56 -10.44 9.04
C SER A 369 0.35 -9.09 9.70
N SER A 370 -0.89 -8.83 10.05
CA SER A 370 -1.29 -7.77 10.97
C SER A 370 -1.96 -8.39 12.19
N CYS A 371 -1.62 -7.91 13.40
CA CYS A 371 -2.34 -8.21 14.65
C CYS A 371 -3.55 -7.28 14.86
N GLU A 372 -3.71 -6.31 13.97
CA GLU A 372 -4.80 -5.35 13.94
C GLU A 372 -5.65 -5.63 12.71
N ARG A 373 -6.97 -5.51 12.83
CA ARG A 373 -7.87 -5.64 11.68
C ARG A 373 -7.56 -4.51 10.71
N ASP A 374 -7.46 -4.82 9.41
CA ASP A 374 -7.50 -3.79 8.39
C ASP A 374 -8.93 -3.24 8.28
N LEU A 375 -9.15 -2.09 8.92
CA LEU A 375 -10.42 -1.35 8.92
C LEU A 375 -10.44 -0.24 7.86
N GLY A 376 -9.45 -0.20 6.96
CA GLY A 376 -9.29 0.83 5.94
C GLY A 376 -8.58 2.09 6.43
N LEU A 377 -8.79 3.19 5.71
CA LEU A 377 -8.13 4.47 5.94
C LEU A 377 -8.36 4.99 7.36
N ASN A 378 -7.28 5.17 8.14
CA ASN A 378 -7.38 5.77 9.47
C ASN A 378 -7.39 7.32 9.36
N ALA A 379 -8.48 7.95 9.78
CA ALA A 379 -8.66 9.39 9.73
C ALA A 379 -7.69 10.18 10.63
N ASP A 380 -7.18 9.57 11.70
CA ASP A 380 -6.24 10.23 12.62
C ASP A 380 -4.89 10.52 11.95
N VAL A 381 -4.61 9.85 10.83
CA VAL A 381 -3.45 10.17 9.98
C VAL A 381 -3.50 11.63 9.52
N PHE A 382 -4.67 12.26 9.39
CA PHE A 382 -4.80 13.66 8.95
C PHE A 382 -4.78 14.68 10.11
N GLN A 383 -4.47 14.28 11.34
CA GLN A 383 -4.30 15.20 12.47
C GLN A 383 -2.91 15.86 12.44
N SER A 384 -2.78 17.08 13.00
CA SER A 384 -1.79 18.09 12.60
C SER A 384 -0.40 18.11 13.31
N PRO A 385 0.40 17.03 13.34
CA PRO A 385 1.87 17.20 13.33
C PRO A 385 2.52 16.73 12.02
N ASN A 386 1.80 15.98 11.20
CA ASN A 386 2.36 15.25 10.06
C ASN A 386 2.26 16.02 8.72
N LEU A 387 1.35 16.99 8.62
CA LEU A 387 1.12 17.78 7.40
C LEU A 387 2.18 18.85 7.12
N VAL A 388 3.15 19.06 8.02
CA VAL A 388 4.19 20.12 7.89
C VAL A 388 5.03 19.98 6.60
N ARG A 389 5.18 18.75 6.07
CA ARG A 389 5.87 18.52 4.78
C ARG A 389 5.04 18.89 3.56
N TYR A 390 3.73 19.09 3.74
CA TYR A 390 2.74 19.35 2.69
C TYR A 390 1.96 20.64 2.97
N PRO A 391 2.57 21.83 2.78
CA PRO A 391 1.96 23.12 3.16
C PRO A 391 0.62 23.42 2.48
N ARG A 392 0.37 22.84 1.30
CA ARG A 392 -0.93 22.97 0.62
C ARG A 392 -2.06 22.31 1.42
N LEU A 393 -1.77 21.23 2.13
CA LEU A 393 -2.77 20.46 2.87
C LEU A 393 -3.03 21.00 4.28
N GLU A 394 -2.05 21.69 4.90
CA GLU A 394 -2.10 22.17 6.29
C GLU A 394 -3.32 23.06 6.62
N GLY A 395 -3.78 23.85 5.64
CA GLY A 395 -4.96 24.73 5.80
C GLY A 395 -6.31 24.04 5.60
N THR A 396 -6.34 22.75 5.27
CA THR A 396 -7.56 22.01 4.97
C THR A 396 -8.05 21.22 6.19
N LEU A 397 -9.36 21.22 6.43
CA LEU A 397 -9.95 20.44 7.53
C LEU A 397 -9.62 18.93 7.37
N PRO A 398 -9.17 18.23 8.42
CA PRO A 398 -8.78 16.81 8.35
C PRO A 398 -9.84 15.91 7.73
N ASP A 399 -11.11 16.17 8.04
CA ASP A 399 -12.26 15.44 7.51
C ASP A 399 -12.44 15.60 5.99
N VAL A 400 -12.06 16.75 5.43
CA VAL A 400 -12.08 16.98 3.98
C VAL A 400 -10.96 16.18 3.32
N LEU A 401 -9.76 16.19 3.91
CA LEU A 401 -8.62 15.37 3.46
C LEU A 401 -8.94 13.87 3.51
N TYR A 402 -9.51 13.40 4.63
CA TYR A 402 -9.94 12.01 4.83
C TYR A 402 -10.95 11.58 3.76
N ARG A 403 -12.01 12.35 3.54
CA ARG A 403 -13.03 12.02 2.53
C ARG A 403 -12.46 12.02 1.11
N ARG A 404 -11.59 12.99 0.79
CA ARG A 404 -10.92 13.04 -0.52
C ARG A 404 -9.98 11.85 -0.71
N ALA A 405 -9.21 11.47 0.31
CA ALA A 405 -8.33 10.31 0.30
C ALA A 405 -9.12 8.99 0.16
N LEU A 406 -10.29 8.86 0.81
CA LEU A 406 -11.18 7.72 0.64
C LEU A 406 -11.66 7.57 -0.82
N VAL A 407 -12.03 8.68 -1.47
CA VAL A 407 -12.41 8.69 -2.89
C VAL A 407 -11.23 8.30 -3.79
N ILE A 408 -10.03 8.81 -3.49
CA ILE A 408 -8.81 8.41 -4.20
C ILE A 408 -8.55 6.91 -4.02
N GLN A 409 -8.69 6.35 -2.81
CA GLN A 409 -8.53 4.92 -2.55
C GLN A 409 -9.52 4.06 -3.35
N ARG A 410 -10.79 4.48 -3.45
CA ARG A 410 -11.78 3.82 -4.32
C ARG A 410 -11.38 3.87 -5.80
N PHE A 411 -10.90 5.04 -6.25
CA PHE A 411 -10.38 5.20 -7.62
C PHE A 411 -9.18 4.29 -7.89
N ILE A 412 -8.24 4.17 -6.95
CA ILE A 412 -7.08 3.29 -7.06
C ILE A 412 -7.49 1.81 -7.10
N SER A 413 -8.45 1.39 -6.27
CA SER A 413 -8.99 0.02 -6.31
C SER A 413 -9.56 -0.32 -7.69
N LEU A 414 -10.29 0.62 -8.30
CA LEU A 414 -10.78 0.46 -9.67
C LEU A 414 -9.62 0.42 -10.68
N LEU A 415 -8.65 1.35 -10.58
CA LEU A 415 -7.47 1.39 -11.44
C LEU A 415 -6.71 0.06 -11.39
N ASP A 416 -6.43 -0.46 -10.19
CA ASP A 416 -5.75 -1.73 -9.97
C ASP A 416 -6.48 -2.90 -10.62
N SER A 417 -7.81 -2.93 -10.59
CA SER A 417 -8.58 -3.98 -11.28
C SER A 417 -8.46 -3.90 -12.81
N LEU A 418 -8.17 -2.73 -13.38
CA LEU A 418 -8.15 -2.48 -14.82
C LEU A 418 -6.75 -2.42 -15.43
N LEU A 419 -5.71 -2.13 -14.63
CA LEU A 419 -4.32 -2.04 -15.06
C LEU A 419 -3.85 -3.20 -15.95
N PRO A 420 -4.11 -4.49 -15.65
CA PRO A 420 -3.70 -5.58 -16.54
C PRO A 420 -4.36 -5.54 -17.92
N HIS A 421 -5.52 -4.89 -18.06
CA HIS A 421 -6.23 -4.71 -19.34
C HIS A 421 -5.83 -3.41 -20.07
N LEU A 422 -5.29 -2.43 -19.35
CA LEU A 422 -4.84 -1.16 -19.91
C LEU A 422 -3.38 -1.18 -20.35
N VAL A 423 -2.56 -2.04 -19.72
CA VAL A 423 -1.12 -2.20 -19.99
C VAL A 423 -0.77 -3.66 -20.37
N PRO A 424 -1.48 -4.35 -21.29
CA PRO A 424 -1.20 -5.76 -21.58
C PRO A 424 0.00 -5.94 -22.53
N ALA A 425 0.40 -4.89 -23.24
CA ALA A 425 1.64 -4.80 -24.01
C ALA A 425 1.91 -3.31 -24.21
N TRP A 426 3.15 -2.86 -24.06
CA TRP A 426 3.56 -1.46 -24.17
C TRP A 426 3.46 -0.91 -25.59
N ASP A 427 2.26 -0.92 -26.16
CA ASP A 427 1.99 -0.35 -27.47
C ASP A 427 1.68 1.15 -27.31
N TYR A 428 2.74 1.95 -27.42
CA TYR A 428 2.68 3.40 -27.42
C TYR A 428 1.80 3.98 -28.54
N SER A 429 1.45 3.18 -29.56
CA SER A 429 0.58 3.62 -30.66
C SER A 429 -0.90 3.73 -30.26
N LEU A 430 -1.33 3.06 -29.17
CA LEU A 430 -2.75 2.99 -28.78
C LEU A 430 -3.27 4.20 -28.00
N ALA A 431 -2.42 5.21 -27.71
CA ALA A 431 -2.76 6.44 -26.97
C ALA A 431 -3.34 6.27 -25.55
N THR A 432 -3.75 5.07 -25.13
CA THR A 432 -4.24 4.71 -23.79
C THR A 432 -3.23 5.10 -22.70
N PHE A 433 -1.94 5.04 -23.02
CA PHE A 433 -0.85 5.46 -22.14
C PHE A 433 -0.92 6.95 -21.75
N ASN A 434 -1.47 7.82 -22.61
CA ASN A 434 -1.57 9.25 -22.31
C ASN A 434 -2.51 9.54 -21.13
N HIS A 435 -3.57 8.75 -20.98
CA HIS A 435 -4.49 8.91 -19.84
C HIS A 435 -3.84 8.44 -18.53
N ILE A 436 -3.14 7.29 -18.54
CA ILE A 436 -2.41 6.82 -17.35
C ILE A 436 -1.27 7.78 -16.98
N LYS A 437 -0.58 8.36 -17.98
CA LYS A 437 0.48 9.35 -17.76
C LYS A 437 0.00 10.54 -16.95
N SER A 438 -1.24 10.98 -17.16
CA SER A 438 -1.82 12.13 -16.45
C SER A 438 -2.06 11.87 -14.96
N ILE A 439 -2.21 10.61 -14.56
CA ILE A 439 -2.41 10.17 -13.17
C ILE A 439 -1.18 9.44 -12.62
N LYS A 440 0.00 9.63 -13.21
CA LYS A 440 1.23 8.97 -12.76
C LYS A 440 1.48 9.10 -11.23
N PRO A 441 1.23 10.24 -10.57
CA PRO A 441 1.39 10.35 -9.12
C PRO A 441 0.51 9.36 -8.35
N PHE A 442 -0.72 9.12 -8.81
CA PHE A 442 -1.69 8.22 -8.19
C PHE A 442 -1.22 6.76 -8.20
N LEU A 443 -0.37 6.38 -9.16
CA LEU A 443 0.22 5.04 -9.20
C LEU A 443 1.07 4.73 -7.96
N LEU A 444 1.48 5.73 -7.16
CA LEU A 444 2.15 5.49 -5.88
C LEU A 444 1.32 4.63 -4.92
N LEU A 445 -0.01 4.78 -4.96
CA LEU A 445 -0.94 4.02 -4.13
C LEU A 445 -1.39 2.69 -4.77
N SER A 446 -1.03 2.45 -6.03
CA SER A 446 -1.41 1.23 -6.76
C SER A 446 -0.66 0.01 -6.20
N LYS A 447 -1.39 -1.04 -5.84
CA LYS A 447 -0.79 -2.33 -5.41
C LYS A 447 -0.02 -3.01 -6.55
N ARG A 448 -0.41 -2.72 -7.79
CA ARG A 448 0.25 -3.26 -9.00
C ARG A 448 1.47 -2.46 -9.42
N ARG A 449 1.83 -1.36 -8.75
CA ARG A 449 2.98 -0.51 -9.10
C ARG A 449 4.28 -1.31 -9.20
N SER A 450 4.59 -2.14 -8.21
CA SER A 450 5.82 -2.94 -8.19
C SER A 450 5.87 -3.91 -9.38
N ALA A 451 4.80 -4.68 -9.58
CA ALA A 451 4.68 -5.60 -10.72
C ALA A 451 4.78 -4.87 -12.06
N LEU A 452 4.17 -3.70 -12.20
CA LEU A 452 4.29 -2.86 -13.39
C LEU A 452 5.72 -2.41 -13.60
N ILE A 453 6.41 -1.91 -12.56
CA ILE A 453 7.82 -1.49 -12.66
C ILE A 453 8.69 -2.67 -13.08
N THR A 454 8.55 -3.83 -12.44
CA THR A 454 9.29 -5.05 -12.79
C THR A 454 9.04 -5.45 -14.24
N GLN A 455 7.78 -5.43 -14.69
CA GLN A 455 7.43 -5.72 -16.09
C GLN A 455 8.04 -4.67 -17.05
N CYS A 456 7.97 -3.37 -16.72
CA CYS A 456 8.61 -2.31 -17.53
C CYS A 456 10.10 -2.56 -17.70
N LEU A 457 10.75 -2.94 -16.60
CA LEU A 457 12.18 -3.17 -16.57
C LEU A 457 12.52 -4.38 -17.43
N LYS A 458 11.79 -5.50 -17.26
CA LYS A 458 11.91 -6.72 -18.05
C LYS A 458 11.69 -6.48 -19.55
N ASP A 459 10.64 -5.77 -19.92
CA ASP A 459 10.32 -5.47 -21.33
C ASP A 459 11.32 -4.48 -21.96
N SER A 460 12.01 -3.68 -21.13
CA SER A 460 13.10 -2.81 -21.58
C SER A 460 14.47 -3.50 -21.62
N GLU A 461 14.56 -4.78 -21.26
CA GLU A 461 15.81 -5.52 -21.35
C GLU A 461 16.23 -5.68 -22.81
N THR A 462 17.50 -5.40 -23.07
CA THR A 462 18.10 -5.67 -24.37
C THR A 462 18.79 -7.02 -24.36
N SER A 463 18.88 -7.61 -25.55
CA SER A 463 19.71 -8.80 -25.73
C SER A 463 21.16 -8.48 -25.39
N LYS A 464 21.85 -9.47 -24.82
CA LYS A 464 23.28 -9.37 -24.52
C LYS A 464 24.03 -8.86 -25.77
N PRO A 465 24.91 -7.86 -25.64
CA PRO A 465 25.68 -7.38 -26.77
C PRO A 465 26.58 -8.49 -27.31
N ASN A 466 26.70 -8.59 -28.63
CA ASN A 466 27.55 -9.58 -29.31
C ASN A 466 29.03 -9.45 -28.91
N PHE A 467 29.43 -8.26 -28.46
CA PHE A 467 30.76 -7.94 -27.98
C PHE A 467 30.65 -7.21 -26.65
N MET A 468 31.33 -7.73 -25.61
CA MET A 468 31.41 -7.07 -24.32
C MET A 468 32.66 -6.19 -24.28
N PRO A 469 32.54 -4.87 -24.08
CA PRO A 469 33.71 -3.99 -24.02
C PRO A 469 34.57 -4.31 -22.80
N ARG A 470 35.89 -4.20 -22.96
CA ARG A 470 36.83 -4.29 -21.83
C ARG A 470 36.95 -2.92 -21.18
N LEU A 471 36.43 -2.80 -19.96
CA LEU A 471 36.54 -1.58 -19.18
C LEU A 471 37.89 -1.52 -18.46
N TYR A 472 38.57 -0.38 -18.54
CA TYR A 472 39.79 -0.12 -17.77
C TYR A 472 39.55 1.06 -16.83
N ILE A 473 39.58 0.80 -15.53
CA ILE A 473 39.46 1.83 -14.49
C ILE A 473 40.85 2.06 -13.90
N ASN A 474 41.32 3.32 -13.93
CA ASN A 474 42.50 3.72 -13.20
C ASN A 474 42.14 3.92 -11.73
N ARG A 475 42.26 2.83 -10.95
CA ARG A 475 41.92 2.79 -9.51
C ARG A 475 42.65 3.86 -8.70
N ARG A 476 43.91 4.14 -9.04
CA ARG A 476 44.71 5.15 -8.33
C ARG A 476 44.13 6.55 -8.49
N LEU A 477 43.85 6.95 -9.73
CA LEU A 477 43.26 8.28 -10.01
C LEU A 477 41.84 8.40 -9.45
N ALA A 478 41.08 7.30 -9.43
CA ALA A 478 39.77 7.25 -8.80
C ALA A 478 39.84 7.47 -7.29
N MET A 479 40.81 6.84 -6.61
CA MET A 479 41.06 7.05 -5.18
C MET A 479 41.54 8.48 -4.89
N GLU A 480 42.48 9.01 -5.68
CA GLU A 480 42.97 10.39 -5.52
C GLU A 480 41.85 11.43 -5.73
N HIS A 481 40.95 11.20 -6.69
CA HIS A 481 39.75 12.03 -6.88
C HIS A 481 38.77 11.89 -5.71
N ARG A 482 38.53 10.67 -5.20
CA ARG A 482 37.65 10.46 -4.03
C ARG A 482 38.17 11.21 -2.81
N ASP A 483 39.47 11.12 -2.53
CA ASP A 483 40.09 11.75 -1.37
C ASP A 483 40.09 13.28 -1.48
N ASN A 484 40.20 13.81 -2.70
CA ASN A 484 40.11 15.25 -2.95
C ASN A 484 39.52 15.59 -4.34
N PRO A 485 38.17 15.72 -4.44
CA PRO A 485 37.50 16.03 -5.70
C PRO A 485 37.92 17.37 -6.32
N SER A 486 38.48 18.29 -5.53
CA SER A 486 38.92 19.60 -6.02
C SER A 486 40.14 19.54 -6.94
N LEU A 487 40.90 18.44 -6.93
CA LEU A 487 42.06 18.23 -7.82
C LEU A 487 41.68 17.95 -9.27
N ASP A 488 40.45 17.50 -9.49
CA ASP A 488 39.86 17.33 -10.81
C ASP A 488 38.40 17.82 -10.80
N PRO A 489 38.19 19.14 -10.93
CA PRO A 489 36.86 19.74 -10.97
C PRO A 489 36.00 19.26 -12.15
N THR A 490 36.62 18.63 -13.15
CA THR A 490 35.92 18.06 -14.30
C THR A 490 35.39 16.65 -14.06
N ALA A 491 35.71 16.06 -12.89
CA ALA A 491 35.35 14.71 -12.48
C ALA A 491 35.75 13.61 -13.49
N LYS A 492 36.76 13.84 -14.32
CA LYS A 492 37.23 12.87 -15.32
C LYS A 492 37.77 11.60 -14.69
N ASN A 493 38.42 11.75 -13.55
CA ASN A 493 39.03 10.66 -12.80
C ASN A 493 38.05 10.00 -11.83
N ALA A 494 36.82 10.50 -11.69
CA ALA A 494 35.79 9.81 -10.93
C ALA A 494 35.50 8.43 -11.56
N VAL A 495 35.28 7.41 -10.72
CA VAL A 495 34.96 6.04 -11.18
C VAL A 495 33.82 6.06 -12.19
N PHE A 496 32.76 6.84 -11.91
CA PHE A 496 31.60 6.98 -12.79
C PHE A 496 31.97 7.48 -14.19
N THR A 497 32.78 8.54 -14.28
CA THR A 497 33.16 9.12 -15.57
C THR A 497 34.08 8.19 -16.34
N GLN A 498 35.01 7.50 -15.66
CA GLN A 498 35.86 6.48 -16.29
C GLN A 498 35.04 5.31 -16.84
N VAL A 499 34.01 4.86 -16.11
CA VAL A 499 33.06 3.83 -16.57
C VAL A 499 32.26 4.35 -17.76
N TYR A 500 31.69 5.55 -17.65
CA TYR A 500 30.86 6.16 -18.69
C TYR A 500 31.63 6.36 -20.01
N GLU A 501 32.83 6.94 -19.95
CA GLU A 501 33.70 7.12 -21.11
C GLU A 501 34.21 5.79 -21.67
N GLY A 502 34.53 4.82 -20.81
CA GLY A 502 34.98 3.48 -21.22
C GLY A 502 33.89 2.62 -21.88
N LEU A 503 32.62 2.97 -21.69
CA LEU A 503 31.46 2.30 -22.30
C LEU A 503 30.89 3.06 -23.51
N LYS A 504 31.48 4.20 -23.90
CA LYS A 504 31.05 4.91 -25.11
C LYS A 504 31.41 4.10 -26.36
N PRO A 505 30.54 4.11 -27.38
CA PRO A 505 30.87 3.54 -28.69
C PRO A 505 32.14 4.18 -29.24
N SER A 506 33.08 3.36 -29.69
CA SER A 506 34.33 3.84 -30.30
C SER A 506 34.12 4.22 -31.77
N ASP A 507 33.06 3.71 -32.40
CA ASP A 507 32.66 4.01 -33.77
C ASP A 507 31.22 4.57 -33.85
N LYS A 508 30.95 5.42 -34.84
CA LYS A 508 29.62 5.99 -35.13
C LYS A 508 28.57 4.94 -35.51
N PHE A 509 29.01 3.76 -35.95
CA PHE A 509 28.14 2.64 -36.33
C PHE A 509 27.95 1.62 -35.20
N GLU A 510 28.71 1.73 -34.10
CA GLU A 510 28.48 0.90 -32.92
C GLU A 510 27.23 1.38 -32.19
N LYS A 511 26.31 0.44 -31.92
CA LYS A 511 25.12 0.73 -31.13
C LYS A 511 25.58 1.06 -29.70
N ILE A 512 24.99 2.12 -29.14
CA ILE A 512 25.10 2.42 -27.71
C ILE A 512 24.68 1.18 -26.94
N LEU A 513 25.54 0.71 -26.04
CA LEU A 513 25.22 -0.41 -25.17
C LEU A 513 24.06 0.01 -24.27
N ASP A 514 22.96 -0.70 -24.37
CA ASP A 514 21.89 -0.57 -23.40
C ASP A 514 22.29 -1.36 -22.15
N TYR A 515 22.19 -0.70 -21.00
CA TYR A 515 22.73 -1.17 -19.73
C TYR A 515 21.72 -2.05 -18.96
N ARG A 516 20.61 -2.43 -19.61
CA ARG A 516 19.55 -3.28 -19.03
C ARG A 516 19.64 -4.69 -19.62
N TRP A 517 20.33 -5.59 -18.91
CA TRP A 517 20.45 -7.00 -19.27
C TRP A 517 19.73 -7.90 -18.26
N PRO A 518 19.25 -9.07 -18.69
CA PRO A 518 18.61 -10.04 -17.80
C PRO A 518 19.54 -10.53 -16.67
N ALA A 519 18.96 -10.84 -15.50
CA ALA A 519 19.67 -11.29 -14.28
C ALA A 519 20.64 -12.46 -14.48
N ARG A 520 20.35 -13.37 -15.43
CA ARG A 520 21.21 -14.51 -15.80
C ARG A 520 22.61 -14.13 -16.37
N TYR A 521 22.92 -12.85 -16.54
CA TYR A 521 24.18 -12.37 -17.13
C TYR A 521 25.03 -11.49 -16.20
N GLU A 522 24.81 -11.61 -14.88
CA GLU A 522 25.30 -10.78 -13.76
C GLU A 522 26.82 -10.58 -13.57
N VAL A 523 27.67 -10.94 -14.54
CA VAL A 523 29.13 -10.83 -14.37
C VAL A 523 29.62 -9.38 -14.41
N LEU A 524 29.02 -8.50 -15.23
CA LEU A 524 29.50 -7.11 -15.37
C LEU A 524 28.94 -6.16 -14.31
N GLY A 525 27.65 -6.30 -13.97
CA GLY A 525 26.98 -5.46 -12.95
C GLY A 525 27.58 -5.67 -11.56
N ASN A 526 27.81 -6.92 -11.18
CA ASN A 526 28.46 -7.26 -9.92
C ASN A 526 29.92 -6.80 -9.90
N LEU A 527 30.66 -6.89 -11.01
CA LEU A 527 32.04 -6.40 -11.05
C LEU A 527 32.12 -4.88 -10.88
N ILE A 528 31.21 -4.13 -11.53
CA ILE A 528 31.15 -2.67 -11.43
C ILE A 528 30.74 -2.25 -10.02
N LEU A 529 29.69 -2.84 -9.43
CA LEU A 529 29.28 -2.52 -8.06
C LEU A 529 30.31 -2.92 -7.02
N THR A 530 30.95 -4.10 -7.16
CA THR A 530 31.96 -4.56 -6.21
C THR A 530 33.20 -3.66 -6.25
N GLU A 531 33.68 -3.29 -7.43
CA GLU A 531 34.77 -2.31 -7.57
C GLU A 531 34.37 -0.92 -7.07
N PHE A 532 33.14 -0.47 -7.32
CA PHE A 532 32.67 0.85 -6.91
C PHE A 532 32.50 0.95 -5.39
N LEU A 533 31.92 -0.07 -4.75
CA LEU A 533 31.82 -0.18 -3.29
C LEU A 533 33.20 -0.25 -2.64
N PHE A 534 34.12 -1.04 -3.20
CA PHE A 534 35.48 -1.18 -2.69
C PHE A 534 36.30 0.12 -2.81
N LEU A 535 36.10 0.90 -3.88
CA LEU A 535 36.81 2.15 -4.09
C LEU A 535 36.18 3.36 -3.37
N GLN A 536 34.87 3.34 -3.09
CA GLN A 536 34.12 4.46 -2.49
C GLN A 536 33.91 4.30 -0.97
N VAL A 537 33.81 3.07 -0.46
CA VAL A 537 33.57 2.76 0.96
C VAL A 537 34.82 2.13 1.56
N GLY A 538 35.73 2.99 2.02
CA GLY A 538 36.85 2.56 2.87
C GLY A 538 36.35 2.19 4.27
N HIS A 539 37.10 1.33 4.94
CA HIS A 539 36.80 0.54 6.15
C HIS A 539 36.48 1.32 7.47
N ASP A 540 36.08 2.60 7.44
CA ASP A 540 35.84 3.40 8.64
C ASP A 540 34.48 4.12 8.62
N ILE A 541 33.50 3.50 9.30
CA ILE A 541 32.20 4.08 9.64
C ILE A 541 32.35 4.83 10.97
N SER A 542 32.84 6.07 10.96
CA SER A 542 32.91 6.88 12.20
C SER A 542 32.99 8.40 12.05
N SER A 543 32.44 9.02 10.98
CA SER A 543 32.26 10.49 10.97
C SER A 543 31.18 10.98 9.99
N PRO A 544 30.24 11.86 10.39
CA PRO A 544 29.29 12.49 9.48
C PRO A 544 29.97 13.67 8.78
N ARG A 545 30.22 13.58 7.46
CA ARG A 545 30.58 14.74 6.63
C ARG A 545 29.47 15.03 5.63
N VAL A 546 29.23 16.31 5.42
CA VAL A 546 28.27 16.88 4.46
C VAL A 546 28.47 16.24 3.08
N LEU A 547 27.40 15.62 2.55
CA LEU A 547 27.40 14.95 1.26
C LEU A 547 27.61 15.98 0.13
N ASP A 548 28.58 15.71 -0.74
CA ASP A 548 28.87 16.56 -1.90
C ASP A 548 27.86 16.30 -3.07
N PRO A 549 27.85 17.13 -4.13
CA PRO A 549 26.95 16.95 -5.27
C PRO A 549 27.13 15.63 -6.02
N CYS A 550 28.33 15.05 -6.03
CA CYS A 550 28.60 13.74 -6.59
C CYS A 550 28.04 12.62 -5.69
N SER A 551 27.97 12.83 -4.39
CA SER A 551 27.37 11.93 -3.39
C SER A 551 25.83 11.96 -3.46
N VAL A 552 25.24 13.09 -3.84
CA VAL A 552 23.80 13.20 -4.14
C VAL A 552 23.46 12.53 -5.47
N ALA A 553 24.29 12.70 -6.51
CA ALA A 553 24.17 11.95 -7.76
C ALA A 553 24.39 10.44 -7.56
N LEU A 554 25.31 10.07 -6.66
CA LEU A 554 25.58 8.70 -6.24
C LEU A 554 24.39 8.09 -5.52
N LEU A 555 23.78 8.82 -4.58
CA LEU A 555 22.58 8.34 -3.91
C LEU A 555 21.43 8.21 -4.89
N ALA A 556 21.22 9.17 -5.82
CA ALA A 556 20.22 9.07 -6.89
C ALA A 556 20.49 7.92 -7.89
N TRP A 557 21.75 7.51 -8.07
CA TRP A 557 22.13 6.39 -8.93
C TRP A 557 22.03 5.04 -8.19
N LEU A 558 22.49 4.96 -6.93
CA LEU A 558 22.28 3.80 -6.05
C LEU A 558 20.78 3.56 -5.82
N SER A 559 19.98 4.62 -5.68
CA SER A 559 18.52 4.56 -5.67
C SER A 559 17.91 3.82 -6.86
N PHE A 560 18.58 3.95 -8.01
CA PHE A 560 18.13 3.42 -9.28
C PHE A 560 18.70 2.02 -9.56
N TRP A 561 19.78 1.60 -8.87
CA TRP A 561 20.54 0.37 -9.12
C TRP A 561 20.59 -0.63 -7.94
N LEU A 562 20.52 -0.19 -6.68
CA LEU A 562 20.59 -1.09 -5.51
C LEU A 562 19.44 -2.10 -5.40
N PRO A 563 18.20 -1.82 -5.88
CA PRO A 563 17.15 -2.84 -5.94
C PRO A 563 17.48 -4.03 -6.85
N PHE A 564 18.55 -3.93 -7.67
CA PHE A 564 18.87 -4.89 -8.73
C PHE A 564 20.04 -5.83 -8.41
N VAL A 565 20.77 -5.67 -7.30
CA VAL A 565 21.97 -6.49 -7.01
C VAL A 565 21.90 -7.24 -5.69
N THR A 566 21.06 -6.80 -4.76
CA THR A 566 20.69 -7.58 -3.59
C THR A 566 19.18 -7.50 -3.51
N GLY A 567 18.47 -8.62 -3.52
CA GLY A 567 17.03 -8.68 -3.24
C GLY A 567 16.70 -8.26 -1.80
N LEU A 568 17.18 -7.08 -1.37
CA LEU A 568 16.98 -6.48 -0.07
C LEU A 568 16.31 -5.10 -0.23
N THR A 569 15.28 -4.93 0.58
CA THR A 569 14.52 -3.73 0.89
C THR A 569 15.44 -2.54 1.23
N PHE A 570 15.73 -1.70 0.23
CA PHE A 570 16.31 -0.36 0.42
C PHE A 570 15.55 0.66 -0.44
N VAL A 571 14.22 0.56 -0.47
CA VAL A 571 13.35 1.49 -1.22
C VAL A 571 13.05 2.76 -0.42
N THR A 572 13.47 2.83 0.85
CA THR A 572 12.97 3.84 1.78
C THR A 572 13.88 5.03 2.02
N GLY A 573 15.20 4.88 1.98
CA GLY A 573 16.13 6.01 2.08
C GLY A 573 16.23 6.87 0.82
N VAL A 574 15.91 6.30 -0.34
CA VAL A 574 15.98 6.93 -1.67
C VAL A 574 15.03 8.12 -1.81
N ASN A 575 13.80 7.97 -1.31
CA ASN A 575 12.79 9.02 -1.38
C ASN A 575 13.13 10.19 -0.47
N ASP A 576 13.70 9.96 0.73
CA ASP A 576 14.16 11.01 1.64
C ASP A 576 15.30 11.84 1.03
N ILE A 577 16.17 11.22 0.21
CA ILE A 577 17.29 11.91 -0.44
C ILE A 577 16.84 12.70 -1.68
N LEU A 578 15.90 12.18 -2.46
CA LEU A 578 15.27 12.92 -3.55
C LEU A 578 14.44 14.10 -3.01
N GLU A 579 13.72 13.94 -1.88
CA GLU A 579 13.04 15.03 -1.18
C GLU A 579 14.02 16.11 -0.69
N GLN A 580 15.17 15.73 -0.12
CA GLN A 580 16.19 16.69 0.29
C GLN A 580 16.82 17.42 -0.90
N THR A 581 16.96 16.75 -2.04
CA THR A 581 17.51 17.34 -3.28
C THR A 581 16.52 18.32 -3.90
N ASP A 582 15.22 18.00 -3.90
CA ASP A 582 14.16 18.90 -4.36
C ASP A 582 13.87 20.04 -3.39
N LYS A 583 14.12 19.86 -2.08
CA LYS A 583 14.11 20.94 -1.09
C LYS A 583 15.27 21.92 -1.32
N VAL A 584 16.49 21.43 -1.51
CA VAL A 584 17.66 22.27 -1.84
C VAL A 584 17.49 22.98 -3.18
N ARG A 585 16.82 22.35 -4.16
CA ARG A 585 16.50 22.96 -5.46
C ARG A 585 15.46 24.07 -5.34
N ARG A 586 14.39 23.86 -4.57
CA ARG A 586 13.35 24.87 -4.28
C ARG A 586 13.91 26.04 -3.48
N ASP A 587 14.68 25.80 -2.43
CA ASP A 587 15.30 26.86 -1.61
C ASP A 587 16.28 27.71 -2.44
N ARG A 588 16.97 27.11 -3.43
CA ARG A 588 17.87 27.82 -4.35
C ARG A 588 17.14 28.65 -5.40
N GLU A 589 15.93 28.26 -5.80
CA GLU A 589 15.04 29.06 -6.66
C GLU A 589 14.38 30.21 -5.91
N THR A 590 14.00 30.00 -4.64
CA THR A 590 13.52 31.07 -3.75
C THR A 590 14.61 32.12 -3.49
N LEU A 591 15.86 31.70 -3.25
CA LEU A 591 17.01 32.62 -3.09
C LEU A 591 17.36 33.40 -4.36
N ARG A 592 17.06 32.86 -5.56
CA ARG A 592 17.24 33.58 -6.84
C ARG A 592 16.20 34.68 -7.07
N GLN A 593 15.02 34.59 -6.46
CA GLN A 593 14.00 35.65 -6.52
C GLN A 593 14.36 36.87 -5.63
N PHE A 594 15.29 36.71 -4.68
CA PHE A 594 15.74 37.79 -3.79
C PHE A 594 17.09 38.43 -4.19
N MET A 595 17.69 38.03 -5.30
CA MET A 595 18.90 38.68 -5.83
C MET A 595 18.55 39.66 -6.96
N PRO A 596 19.03 40.92 -6.92
CA PRO A 596 18.82 41.85 -8.02
C PRO A 596 19.64 41.40 -9.26
N PRO A 597 19.16 41.66 -10.48
CA PRO A 597 19.81 41.16 -11.70
C PRO A 597 21.18 41.81 -11.91
N SER A 598 22.19 40.98 -12.18
CA SER A 598 23.54 41.41 -12.52
C SER A 598 23.56 42.12 -13.90
N SER A 599 23.90 43.40 -13.92
CA SER A 599 24.13 44.18 -15.13
C SER A 599 25.50 43.84 -15.75
N GLY A 600 25.51 43.66 -17.08
CA GLY A 600 26.72 43.47 -17.88
C GLY A 600 27.60 44.74 -17.98
N PRO A 601 28.83 44.62 -18.52
CA PRO A 601 29.90 45.58 -18.29
C PRO A 601 29.79 46.82 -19.18
N GLY A 602 29.87 48.00 -18.57
CA GLY A 602 29.92 49.30 -19.25
C GLY A 602 30.78 50.28 -18.47
N SER A 603 31.60 51.04 -19.18
CA SER A 603 32.83 51.69 -18.76
C SER A 603 32.72 53.00 -17.94
N LYS A 604 33.73 53.21 -17.08
CA LYS A 604 34.43 54.47 -16.74
C LYS A 604 33.72 55.59 -15.94
N ALA A 605 34.24 55.76 -14.72
CA ALA A 605 34.95 56.95 -14.21
C ALA A 605 34.23 57.99 -13.29
N ASN A 606 34.94 58.24 -12.18
CA ASN A 606 35.09 59.46 -11.36
C ASN A 606 34.06 59.80 -10.26
N GLY A 607 34.58 59.99 -9.04
CA GLY A 607 33.99 60.92 -8.07
C GLY A 607 34.05 60.54 -6.59
N LEU A 608 35.24 60.70 -5.99
CA LEU A 608 35.52 61.23 -4.63
C LEU A 608 34.53 61.00 -3.45
N SER A 609 35.11 60.39 -2.41
CA SER A 609 34.83 60.27 -0.96
C SER A 609 34.76 61.62 -0.18
N PRO A 610 34.65 61.70 1.18
CA PRO A 610 34.31 60.72 2.25
C PRO A 610 33.35 61.33 3.36
N PRO A 611 33.53 61.17 4.71
CA PRO A 611 32.86 60.18 5.60
C PRO A 611 32.22 60.81 6.88
N THR A 612 31.53 60.02 7.74
CA THR A 612 31.55 60.13 9.25
C THR A 612 30.66 59.04 9.88
N CYS A 613 31.19 58.18 10.77
CA CYS A 613 31.08 58.19 12.26
C CYS A 613 29.62 58.15 12.78
N THR A 614 29.19 57.35 13.77
CA THR A 614 29.78 56.70 14.96
C THR A 614 28.63 55.87 15.59
N ARG A 615 28.82 54.60 15.97
CA ARG A 615 29.25 54.05 17.27
C ARG A 615 28.21 54.09 18.41
N THR A 616 28.08 52.93 19.07
CA THR A 616 27.68 52.66 20.48
C THR A 616 26.17 52.69 20.78
N THR A 617 25.54 51.79 21.56
CA THR A 617 25.96 51.03 22.77
C THR A 617 24.89 49.92 23.03
N VAL A 618 25.27 48.65 23.32
CA VAL A 618 25.25 47.93 24.64
C VAL A 618 23.84 47.62 25.16
N GLY A 619 23.47 46.47 25.72
CA GLY A 619 24.03 45.16 26.12
C GLY A 619 22.81 44.21 26.24
N SER A 620 22.80 42.95 26.65
CA SER A 620 23.59 42.08 27.53
C SER A 620 22.98 40.67 27.34
N LEU A 621 23.77 39.59 27.19
CA LEU A 621 23.94 38.46 28.15
C LEU A 621 22.62 38.03 28.85
N SER A 622 22.19 36.76 28.92
CA SER A 622 22.88 35.46 28.91
C SER A 622 21.85 34.33 29.20
N CYS A 623 21.98 33.17 28.53
CA CYS A 623 21.71 31.76 28.99
C CYS A 623 20.39 31.38 29.73
N PRO A 624 20.03 30.09 29.94
CA PRO A 624 20.81 28.86 29.81
C PRO A 624 20.13 27.64 29.12
N ILE A 625 20.97 26.62 28.96
CA ILE A 625 20.72 25.20 28.70
C ILE A 625 19.96 24.55 29.88
N ALA A 626 19.01 23.64 29.62
CA ALA A 626 18.95 22.26 30.17
C ALA A 626 17.55 21.61 30.10
N SER A 627 17.55 20.35 29.63
CA SER A 627 16.73 19.19 30.06
C SER A 627 15.20 19.30 30.17
N CYS A 628 14.50 18.59 29.29
CA CYS A 628 13.63 17.45 29.61
C CYS A 628 13.54 16.53 28.38
#